data_AF-A0A0P7BR48-F1
#
_entry.id   AF-A0A0P7BR48-F1
#
_cell.length_a   1.000
_cell.length_b   1.000
_cell.length_c   1.000
_cell.angle_alpha   90.00
_cell.angle_beta   90.00
_cell.angle_gamma   90.00
#
_symmetry.space_group_name_H-M   'P 1'
#
loop_
_entity.id
_entity.type
_entity.pdbx_description
1 polymer ?
#
loop_
_entity_poly.entity_id
_entity_poly.type
_entity_poly.pdbx_seq_one_letter_code
_entity_poly.pdbx_strand_id
1 'polypeptide(L)'
;MRTMKKISLLLSMAFLSLSSCELVDKVSPDGKLGGEPSPMGEVGNTFSLGSIAGVADFSGEVTEFTDGISTVKASITITDPQILNMAKSVAELNWNGNTATVSKKYRITDEGIQNVYDEGNYTLVKYDGKVGDEYSIKVGGKKYTRTIDYKSTEDEYQYAFWNIKVIKVVETGRPLIGVSKLEYLLNHKFGIVGFKVYFEDGSEKEVRFFSKNDV
;
A
#
# COMPACT_ATOMS: atom_id res chain seq x y z
N MET A 1 -31.48 -26.77 -3.86
CA MET A 1 -30.91 -25.59 -4.53
C MET A 1 -31.04 -24.41 -3.58
N ARG A 2 -29.99 -24.13 -2.79
CA ARG A 2 -30.02 -23.14 -1.70
C ARG A 2 -29.40 -21.86 -2.24
N THR A 3 -30.21 -20.80 -2.28
CA THR A 3 -29.90 -19.51 -2.87
C THR A 3 -28.65 -18.91 -2.21
N MET A 4 -27.53 -18.92 -2.92
CA MET A 4 -26.29 -18.23 -2.52
C MET A 4 -26.56 -16.72 -2.58
N LYS A 5 -26.94 -16.15 -1.44
CA LYS A 5 -26.95 -14.71 -1.26
C LYS A 5 -25.50 -14.21 -1.37
N LYS A 6 -25.27 -13.43 -2.42
CA LYS A 6 -24.19 -12.47 -2.63
C LYS A 6 -23.58 -11.97 -1.31
N ILE A 7 -22.44 -12.54 -0.91
CA ILE A 7 -21.59 -12.01 0.17
C ILE A 7 -20.42 -11.34 -0.56
N SER A 8 -20.61 -10.06 -0.89
CA SER A 8 -19.65 -9.20 -1.60
C SER A 8 -19.18 -8.12 -0.66
N LEU A 9 -18.18 -8.38 0.17
CA LEU A 9 -17.57 -7.37 1.02
C LEU A 9 -16.22 -7.81 1.59
N LEU A 10 -15.08 -7.56 0.91
CA LEU A 10 -13.76 -7.96 1.42
C LEU A 10 -12.67 -6.91 1.20
N LEU A 11 -11.75 -6.85 2.15
CA LEU A 11 -10.97 -5.70 2.64
C LEU A 11 -9.77 -5.20 1.81
N SER A 12 -9.39 -3.97 2.15
CA SER A 12 -8.33 -3.06 1.73
C SER A 12 -7.00 -3.02 2.52
N MET A 13 -6.45 -4.13 3.03
CA MET A 13 -5.30 -4.06 3.95
C MET A 13 -4.07 -4.84 3.54
N ALA A 14 -3.73 -4.75 2.27
CA ALA A 14 -2.52 -5.35 1.74
C ALA A 14 -1.40 -4.32 1.49
N PHE A 15 -1.52 -3.13 2.09
CA PHE A 15 -0.62 -2.00 1.83
C PHE A 15 0.81 -2.16 2.39
N LEU A 16 1.05 -3.03 3.38
CA LEU A 16 2.26 -2.92 4.21
C LEU A 16 3.09 -4.20 4.39
N SER A 17 2.71 -5.33 3.78
CA SER A 17 3.49 -6.54 3.96
C SER A 17 4.69 -6.60 3.00
N LEU A 18 5.92 -6.79 3.44
CA LEU A 18 6.89 -7.71 2.82
C LEU A 18 7.68 -8.36 3.96
N SER A 19 7.52 -9.66 4.14
CA SER A 19 8.15 -10.40 5.25
C SER A 19 9.65 -10.50 5.01
N SER A 20 10.48 -9.84 5.81
CA SER A 20 11.94 -9.81 5.69
C SER A 20 12.63 -11.13 6.15
N CYS A 21 12.13 -12.30 5.77
CA CYS A 21 12.76 -13.58 6.11
C CYS A 21 12.76 -14.52 4.92
N GLU A 22 13.75 -14.35 4.04
CA GLU A 22 14.68 -15.38 3.55
C GLU A 22 15.44 -14.87 2.31
N LEU A 23 16.74 -15.17 2.31
CA LEU A 23 17.76 -14.64 1.43
C LEU A 23 17.57 -14.95 -0.07
N VAL A 24 18.15 -14.04 -0.83
CA VAL A 24 18.03 -13.75 -2.26
C VAL A 24 18.63 -14.84 -3.13
N ASP A 25 17.91 -15.21 -4.19
CA ASP A 25 18.55 -15.78 -5.39
C ASP A 25 17.83 -15.25 -6.65
N LYS A 26 18.54 -14.44 -7.45
CA LYS A 26 18.25 -14.04 -8.84
C LYS A 26 17.29 -12.87 -9.14
N VAL A 27 16.88 -12.04 -8.17
CA VAL A 27 16.25 -10.73 -8.45
C VAL A 27 16.94 -9.68 -7.58
N SER A 28 17.58 -8.69 -8.22
CA SER A 28 18.20 -7.57 -7.51
C SER A 28 17.12 -6.63 -7.00
N PRO A 29 17.14 -6.23 -5.71
CA PRO A 29 16.27 -5.18 -5.22
C PRO A 29 16.58 -3.86 -5.94
N ASP A 30 15.64 -2.93 -5.87
CA ASP A 30 15.81 -1.63 -6.51
C ASP A 30 16.93 -0.82 -5.84
N GLY A 31 17.61 -0.01 -6.65
CA GLY A 31 18.52 1.02 -6.17
C GLY A 31 17.81 2.03 -5.28
N LYS A 32 18.59 2.78 -4.48
CA LYS A 32 18.07 3.89 -3.68
C LYS A 32 17.34 4.89 -4.59
N LEU A 33 16.08 5.17 -4.26
CA LEU A 33 15.31 6.24 -4.90
C LEU A 33 16.00 7.60 -4.63
N GLY A 34 16.11 8.43 -5.66
CA GLY A 34 16.66 9.79 -5.60
C GLY A 34 15.64 10.80 -5.09
N GLY A 35 15.84 12.07 -5.44
CA GLY A 35 14.97 13.16 -5.07
C GLY A 35 15.18 13.70 -3.66
N GLU A 36 14.52 14.84 -3.40
CA GLU A 36 14.49 15.47 -2.08
C GLU A 36 13.34 14.89 -1.23
N PRO A 37 13.49 14.80 0.09
CA PRO A 37 12.40 14.38 0.98
C PRO A 37 11.14 15.22 0.76
N SER A 38 9.98 14.56 0.67
CA SER A 38 8.70 15.27 0.53
C SER A 38 8.07 15.56 1.90
N PRO A 39 7.20 16.57 2.01
CA PRO A 39 6.48 16.87 3.26
C PRO A 39 5.69 15.68 3.83
N MET A 40 5.30 14.72 2.97
CA MET A 40 4.56 13.54 3.40
C MET A 40 5.40 12.59 4.26
N GLY A 41 6.73 12.69 4.15
CA GLY A 41 7.69 11.92 4.92
C GLY A 41 8.14 12.59 6.21
N GLU A 42 7.63 13.79 6.54
CA GLU A 42 7.99 14.51 7.75
C GLU A 42 7.31 13.95 8.99
N VAL A 43 8.00 14.00 10.14
CA VAL A 43 7.48 13.54 11.43
C VAL A 43 6.22 14.33 11.80
N GLY A 44 5.19 13.61 12.24
CA GLY A 44 3.89 14.17 12.59
C GLY A 44 2.91 14.24 11.43
N ASN A 45 3.33 13.94 10.18
CA ASN A 45 2.37 13.74 9.11
C ASN A 45 1.48 12.53 9.39
N THR A 46 0.18 12.70 9.20
CA THR A 46 -0.83 11.66 9.49
C THR A 46 -1.57 11.22 8.25
N PHE A 47 -1.88 9.93 8.19
CA PHE A 47 -2.71 9.31 7.18
C PHE A 47 -4.01 8.82 7.80
N SER A 48 -5.12 9.01 7.08
CA SER A 48 -6.44 8.51 7.45
C SER A 48 -7.09 7.75 6.31
N LEU A 49 -8.12 6.97 6.63
CA LEU A 49 -8.94 6.28 5.65
C LEU A 49 -10.30 6.95 5.54
N GLY A 50 -10.86 6.90 4.32
CA GLY A 50 -12.30 7.06 4.16
C GLY A 50 -13.08 5.96 4.90
N SER A 51 -14.35 6.22 5.21
CA SER A 51 -15.20 5.23 5.91
C SER A 51 -15.34 3.95 5.10
N ILE A 52 -15.06 2.81 5.74
CA ILE A 52 -15.12 1.48 5.14
C ILE A 52 -15.93 0.57 6.06
N ALA A 53 -16.92 -0.12 5.50
CA ALA A 53 -17.67 -1.12 6.26
C ALA A 53 -16.74 -2.25 6.73
N GLY A 54 -16.82 -2.61 8.01
CA GLY A 54 -15.98 -3.67 8.60
C GLY A 54 -14.62 -3.21 9.10
N VAL A 55 -14.32 -1.91 9.05
CA VAL A 55 -13.08 -1.28 9.52
C VAL A 55 -13.41 -0.09 10.41
N ALA A 56 -12.65 0.07 11.48
CA ALA A 56 -12.70 1.20 12.39
C ALA A 56 -11.30 1.63 12.80
N ASP A 57 -11.21 2.83 13.38
CA ASP A 57 -10.05 3.30 14.14
C ASP A 57 -8.71 3.23 13.39
N PHE A 58 -8.74 3.47 12.07
CA PHE A 58 -7.50 3.60 11.31
C PHE A 58 -6.75 4.87 11.72
N SER A 59 -5.46 4.72 11.99
CA SER A 59 -4.51 5.81 12.12
C SER A 59 -3.20 5.42 11.46
N GLY A 60 -2.60 6.34 10.71
CA GLY A 60 -1.22 6.23 10.23
C GLY A 60 -0.47 7.50 10.59
N GLU A 61 0.79 7.38 11.00
CA GLU A 61 1.62 8.52 11.37
C GLU A 61 3.09 8.27 11.01
N VAL A 62 3.77 9.29 10.50
CA VAL A 62 5.22 9.31 10.44
C VAL A 62 5.77 9.63 11.83
N THR A 63 6.42 8.65 12.45
CA THR A 63 6.91 8.77 13.84
C THR A 63 8.41 9.03 13.94
N GLU A 64 9.14 8.84 12.86
CA GLU A 64 10.59 9.04 12.80
C GLU A 64 10.99 9.43 11.38
N PHE A 65 12.01 10.30 11.27
CA PHE A 65 12.65 10.64 10.01
C PHE A 65 14.16 10.72 10.23
N THR A 66 14.89 9.74 9.70
CA THR A 66 16.35 9.62 9.87
C THR A 66 16.97 9.24 8.53
N ASP A 67 18.01 9.96 8.11
CA ASP A 67 18.77 9.69 6.87
C ASP A 67 17.91 9.59 5.59
N GLY A 68 16.86 10.41 5.50
CA GLY A 68 15.92 10.41 4.35
C GLY A 68 14.95 9.23 4.34
N ILE A 69 14.76 8.56 5.48
CA ILE A 69 13.84 7.43 5.66
C ILE A 69 12.82 7.77 6.74
N SER A 70 11.55 7.69 6.38
CA SER A 70 10.39 7.88 7.26
C SER A 70 9.94 6.53 7.85
N THR A 71 9.77 6.46 9.17
CA THR A 71 9.10 5.33 9.82
C THR A 71 7.61 5.63 10.00
N VAL A 72 6.77 4.97 9.22
CA VAL A 72 5.31 5.06 9.30
C VAL A 72 4.77 3.96 10.20
N LYS A 73 4.08 4.35 11.27
CA LYS A 73 3.31 3.44 12.12
C LYS A 73 1.84 3.54 11.75
N ALA A 74 1.18 2.39 11.63
CA ALA A 74 -0.24 2.34 11.37
C ALA A 74 -0.95 1.39 12.34
N SER A 75 -2.17 1.74 12.71
CA SER A 75 -3.10 0.92 13.49
C SER A 75 -4.46 0.92 12.83
N ILE A 76 -5.19 -0.18 13.00
CA ILE A 76 -6.53 -0.37 12.44
C ILE A 76 -7.28 -1.45 13.19
N THR A 77 -8.57 -1.23 13.41
CA THR A 77 -9.47 -2.21 13.99
C THR A 77 -10.36 -2.80 12.92
N ILE A 78 -10.44 -4.12 12.87
CA ILE A 78 -11.29 -4.85 11.93
C ILE A 78 -12.49 -5.43 12.69
N THR A 79 -13.68 -4.99 12.30
CA THR A 79 -14.93 -5.44 12.91
C THR A 79 -15.60 -6.58 12.14
N ASP A 80 -15.28 -6.74 10.85
CA ASP A 80 -15.80 -7.83 10.03
C ASP A 80 -14.97 -9.13 10.22
N PRO A 81 -15.59 -10.27 10.61
CA PRO A 81 -14.86 -11.51 10.85
C PRO A 81 -14.20 -12.15 9.62
N GLN A 82 -14.79 -12.03 8.43
CA GLN A 82 -14.20 -12.62 7.21
C GLN A 82 -12.94 -11.85 6.82
N ILE A 83 -13.08 -10.53 6.88
CA ILE A 83 -11.97 -9.60 6.69
C ILE A 83 -10.84 -9.88 7.70
N LEU A 84 -11.19 -10.07 8.98
CA LEU A 84 -10.22 -10.36 10.04
C LEU A 84 -9.45 -11.64 9.76
N ASN A 85 -10.14 -12.71 9.34
CA ASN A 85 -9.52 -13.99 9.03
C ASN A 85 -8.52 -13.89 7.88
N MET A 86 -8.85 -13.11 6.84
CA MET A 86 -7.92 -12.87 5.73
C MET A 86 -6.73 -12.03 6.18
N ALA A 87 -6.96 -10.93 6.90
CA ALA A 87 -5.90 -10.05 7.37
C ALA A 87 -4.93 -10.77 8.33
N LYS A 88 -5.40 -11.73 9.13
CA LYS A 88 -4.55 -12.55 10.01
C LYS A 88 -3.55 -13.44 9.27
N SER A 89 -3.73 -13.66 7.96
CA SER A 89 -2.72 -14.34 7.13
C SER A 89 -1.51 -13.46 6.81
N VAL A 90 -1.60 -12.15 7.06
CA VAL A 90 -0.50 -11.19 6.86
C VAL A 90 0.43 -11.23 8.06
N ALA A 91 1.55 -11.97 7.92
CA ALA A 91 2.48 -12.25 9.01
C ALA A 91 3.10 -11.01 9.69
N GLU A 92 3.08 -9.85 9.03
CA GLU A 92 3.76 -8.63 9.48
C GLU A 92 2.85 -7.70 10.29
N LEU A 93 1.57 -8.04 10.42
CA LEU A 93 0.65 -7.32 11.28
C LEU A 93 0.78 -7.88 12.70
N ASN A 94 1.03 -7.01 13.66
CA ASN A 94 0.97 -7.34 15.07
C ASN A 94 -0.48 -7.24 15.54
N TRP A 95 -1.04 -8.35 16.01
CA TRP A 95 -2.45 -8.45 16.38
C TRP A 95 -2.66 -8.37 17.89
N ASN A 96 -3.62 -7.55 18.30
CA ASN A 96 -4.23 -7.59 19.62
C ASN A 96 -5.76 -7.67 19.44
N GLY A 97 -6.30 -8.89 19.59
CA GLY A 97 -7.70 -9.17 19.28
C GLY A 97 -8.03 -8.89 17.81
N ASN A 98 -8.80 -7.84 17.58
CA ASN A 98 -9.26 -7.40 16.26
C ASN A 98 -8.49 -6.18 15.73
N THR A 99 -7.51 -5.70 16.48
CA THR A 99 -6.68 -4.55 16.10
C THR A 99 -5.34 -5.04 15.57
N ALA A 100 -4.98 -4.58 14.38
CA ALA A 100 -3.67 -4.78 13.79
C ALA A 100 -2.83 -3.51 13.92
N THR A 101 -1.53 -3.70 14.12
CA THR A 101 -0.54 -2.62 14.08
C THR A 101 0.67 -3.02 13.24
N VAL A 102 1.31 -2.04 12.62
CA VAL A 102 2.49 -2.28 11.78
C VAL A 102 3.37 -1.03 11.75
N SER A 103 4.68 -1.25 11.61
CA SER A 103 5.69 -0.20 11.47
C SER A 103 6.50 -0.49 10.22
N LYS A 104 6.61 0.48 9.31
CA LYS A 104 7.31 0.33 8.02
C LYS A 104 8.15 1.53 7.69
N LYS A 105 9.27 1.26 7.01
CA LYS A 105 10.22 2.28 6.57
C LYS A 105 9.99 2.61 5.10
N TYR A 106 9.96 3.91 4.82
CA TYR A 106 9.75 4.46 3.49
C TYR A 106 10.80 5.51 3.18
N ARG A 107 11.22 5.55 1.93
CA ARG A 107 11.79 6.73 1.32
C ARG A 107 10.68 7.41 0.54
N ILE A 108 10.30 8.61 0.97
CA ILE A 108 9.20 9.40 0.37
C ILE A 108 9.80 10.71 -0.11
N THR A 109 9.84 10.88 -1.43
CA THR A 109 10.58 11.96 -2.10
C THR A 109 9.70 12.61 -3.16
N ASP A 110 10.15 13.73 -3.70
CA ASP A 110 9.55 14.36 -4.88
C ASP A 110 9.70 13.54 -6.17
N GLU A 111 10.59 12.55 -6.21
CA GLU A 111 10.75 11.61 -7.32
C GLU A 111 9.87 10.35 -7.18
N GLY A 112 9.40 10.00 -5.98
CA GLY A 112 8.59 8.81 -5.79
C GLY A 112 8.48 8.30 -4.34
N ILE A 113 8.01 7.06 -4.24
CA ILE A 113 7.85 6.34 -2.97
C ILE A 113 8.53 4.97 -3.07
N GLN A 114 9.29 4.60 -2.06
CA GLN A 114 10.00 3.34 -2.01
C GLN A 114 9.94 2.73 -0.61
N ASN A 115 9.58 1.45 -0.51
CA ASN A 115 9.73 0.69 0.72
C ASN A 115 11.21 0.39 0.96
N VAL A 116 11.66 0.52 2.22
CA VAL A 116 13.03 0.21 2.63
C VAL A 116 13.01 -0.98 3.58
N TYR A 117 13.66 -2.08 3.17
CA TYR A 117 13.88 -3.27 4.00
C TYR A 117 15.37 -3.50 4.20
N ASP A 118 15.71 -4.33 5.18
CA ASP A 118 17.10 -4.69 5.45
C ASP A 118 17.69 -5.49 4.28
N GLU A 119 16.87 -6.25 3.55
CA GLU A 119 17.27 -7.06 2.39
C GLU A 119 17.31 -6.29 1.07
N GLY A 120 16.82 -5.04 1.05
CA GLY A 120 16.82 -4.21 -0.14
C GLY A 120 15.60 -3.30 -0.27
N ASN A 121 15.66 -2.39 -1.24
CA ASN A 121 14.54 -1.48 -1.49
C ASN A 121 13.53 -2.07 -2.48
N TYR A 122 12.26 -1.69 -2.33
CA TYR A 122 11.20 -2.03 -3.26
C TYR A 122 10.39 -0.79 -3.62
N THR A 123 10.55 -0.33 -4.85
CA THR A 123 9.91 0.89 -5.33
C THR A 123 8.41 0.69 -5.41
N LEU A 124 7.65 1.62 -4.84
CA LEU A 124 6.20 1.67 -5.01
C LEU A 124 5.86 2.42 -6.29
N VAL A 125 6.50 3.58 -6.51
CA VAL A 125 6.34 4.36 -7.73
C VAL A 125 7.53 5.30 -7.93
N LYS A 126 7.88 5.56 -9.19
CA LYS A 126 8.58 6.79 -9.59
C LYS A 126 7.60 7.69 -10.34
N TYR A 127 7.50 8.95 -9.96
CA TYR A 127 6.49 9.85 -10.54
C TYR A 127 6.76 10.20 -12.01
N ASP A 128 8.00 10.08 -12.47
CA ASP A 128 8.39 10.20 -13.88
C ASP A 128 8.18 8.91 -14.69
N GLY A 129 7.93 7.78 -14.03
CA GLY A 129 7.76 6.46 -14.63
C GLY A 129 6.64 6.40 -15.67
N LYS A 130 6.77 5.46 -16.62
CA LYS A 130 5.84 5.24 -17.73
C LYS A 130 5.08 3.94 -17.57
N VAL A 131 3.92 3.84 -18.22
CA VAL A 131 3.15 2.59 -18.28
C VAL A 131 4.02 1.45 -18.80
N GLY A 132 4.00 0.32 -18.10
CA GLY A 132 4.84 -0.85 -18.36
C GLY A 132 6.17 -0.88 -17.57
N ASP A 133 6.55 0.19 -16.87
CA ASP A 133 7.71 0.14 -15.98
C ASP A 133 7.45 -0.84 -14.82
N GLU A 134 8.43 -1.70 -14.53
CA GLU A 134 8.36 -2.72 -13.49
C GLU A 134 9.38 -2.48 -12.37
N TYR A 135 8.98 -2.76 -11.15
CA TYR A 135 9.81 -2.80 -9.95
C TYR A 135 9.64 -4.19 -9.33
N SER A 136 10.73 -4.84 -8.91
CA SER A 136 10.64 -6.21 -8.42
C SER A 136 11.54 -6.45 -7.22
N ILE A 137 11.06 -7.29 -6.31
CA ILE A 137 11.86 -7.81 -5.20
C ILE A 137 11.58 -9.30 -5.03
N LYS A 138 12.55 -10.03 -4.47
CA LYS A 138 12.36 -11.43 -4.07
C LYS A 138 12.38 -11.54 -2.56
N VAL A 139 11.36 -12.19 -2.02
CA VAL A 139 11.15 -12.35 -0.58
C VAL A 139 10.66 -13.77 -0.34
N GLY A 140 11.32 -14.53 0.52
CA GLY A 140 10.90 -15.91 0.83
C GLY A 140 10.79 -16.80 -0.41
N GLY A 141 11.76 -16.71 -1.33
CA GLY A 141 11.74 -17.47 -2.58
C GLY A 141 10.79 -16.95 -3.66
N LYS A 142 9.84 -16.05 -3.34
CA LYS A 142 8.81 -15.55 -4.25
C LYS A 142 9.18 -14.18 -4.82
N LYS A 143 8.98 -14.00 -6.13
CA LYS A 143 9.11 -12.69 -6.79
C LYS A 143 7.82 -11.92 -6.65
N TYR A 144 7.91 -10.67 -6.21
CA TYR A 144 6.83 -9.71 -6.25
C TYR A 144 7.18 -8.64 -7.26
N THR A 145 6.22 -8.30 -8.11
CA THR A 145 6.39 -7.29 -9.16
C THR A 145 5.31 -6.24 -9.01
N ARG A 146 5.72 -4.98 -9.06
CA ARG A 146 4.88 -3.79 -9.24
C ARG A 146 5.05 -3.28 -10.65
N THR A 147 3.97 -3.04 -11.36
CA THR A 147 3.97 -2.52 -12.73
C THR A 147 3.14 -1.25 -12.78
N ILE A 148 3.64 -0.18 -13.40
CA ILE A 148 2.81 0.99 -13.72
C ILE A 148 1.81 0.57 -14.80
N ASP A 149 0.54 0.42 -14.43
CA ASP A 149 -0.53 0.01 -15.34
C ASP A 149 -1.22 1.22 -15.97
N TYR A 150 -1.18 2.36 -15.28
CA TYR A 150 -1.86 3.58 -15.72
C TYR A 150 -1.18 4.83 -15.18
N LYS A 151 -1.22 5.91 -15.97
CA LYS A 151 -0.77 7.24 -15.57
C LYS A 151 -1.71 8.30 -16.16
N SER A 152 -2.38 9.04 -15.28
CA SER A 152 -3.25 10.15 -15.66
C SER A 152 -2.47 11.25 -16.36
N THR A 153 -3.03 11.81 -17.44
CA THR A 153 -2.57 13.10 -18.00
C THR A 153 -3.38 14.27 -17.43
N GLU A 154 -4.58 14.02 -16.92
CA GLU A 154 -5.54 15.01 -16.41
C GLU A 154 -6.06 14.66 -15.01
N ASP A 155 -6.63 15.65 -14.32
CA ASP A 155 -7.24 15.46 -13.00
C ASP A 155 -8.58 14.73 -13.12
N GLU A 156 -8.57 13.42 -12.85
CA GLU A 156 -9.72 12.54 -13.07
C GLU A 156 -10.09 11.67 -11.87
N TYR A 157 -9.19 11.50 -10.91
CA TYR A 157 -9.48 10.71 -9.72
C TYR A 157 -10.04 11.61 -8.63
N GLN A 158 -11.30 11.40 -8.27
CA GLN A 158 -11.95 12.19 -7.23
C GLN A 158 -11.26 11.99 -5.87
N TYR A 159 -10.74 13.07 -5.30
CA TYR A 159 -10.08 13.14 -4.01
C TYR A 159 -10.71 14.22 -3.15
N ALA A 160 -11.43 13.81 -2.11
CA ALA A 160 -12.32 14.70 -1.35
C ALA A 160 -13.28 15.47 -2.29
N PHE A 161 -13.12 16.80 -2.41
CA PHE A 161 -14.01 17.69 -3.16
C PHE A 161 -13.49 18.09 -4.56
N TRP A 162 -12.34 17.59 -4.99
CA TRP A 162 -11.75 17.90 -6.31
C TRP A 162 -11.16 16.64 -6.95
N ASN A 163 -10.78 16.73 -8.23
CA ASN A 163 -10.09 15.63 -8.90
C ASN A 163 -8.57 15.84 -8.89
N ILE A 164 -7.82 14.74 -8.91
CA ILE A 164 -6.36 14.74 -8.98
C ILE A 164 -5.87 13.73 -10.03
N LYS A 165 -4.68 13.97 -10.58
CA LYS A 165 -3.91 12.97 -11.35
C LYS A 165 -3.47 11.81 -10.45
N VAL A 166 -3.49 10.60 -10.99
CA VAL A 166 -2.97 9.42 -10.32
C VAL A 166 -2.07 8.57 -11.22
N ILE A 167 -1.16 7.83 -10.59
CA ILE A 167 -0.46 6.70 -11.18
C ILE A 167 -1.04 5.44 -10.54
N LYS A 168 -1.47 4.47 -11.35
CA LYS A 168 -1.89 3.16 -10.84
C LYS A 168 -0.74 2.18 -10.99
N VAL A 169 -0.35 1.61 -9.87
CA VAL A 169 0.68 0.58 -9.81
C VAL A 169 0.03 -0.72 -9.39
N VAL A 170 0.12 -1.74 -10.23
CA VAL A 170 -0.43 -3.07 -9.97
C VAL A 170 0.65 -3.97 -9.39
N GLU A 171 0.38 -4.61 -8.26
CA GLU A 171 1.27 -5.60 -7.65
C GLU A 171 0.70 -7.01 -7.77
N THR A 172 1.57 -7.93 -8.19
CA THR A 172 1.25 -9.35 -8.38
C THR A 172 2.28 -10.24 -7.68
N GLY A 173 1.91 -11.52 -7.49
CA GLY A 173 2.78 -12.55 -6.92
C GLY A 173 2.74 -12.66 -5.39
N ARG A 174 2.06 -11.73 -4.70
CA ARG A 174 1.92 -11.76 -3.25
C ARG A 174 1.02 -12.93 -2.80
N PRO A 175 1.43 -13.76 -1.82
CA PRO A 175 0.65 -14.90 -1.37
C PRO A 175 -0.42 -14.50 -0.35
N LEU A 176 -1.37 -13.66 -0.77
CA LEU A 176 -2.55 -13.36 0.04
C LEU A 176 -3.68 -14.30 -0.39
N ILE A 177 -4.14 -15.14 0.53
CA ILE A 177 -5.23 -16.09 0.25
C ILE A 177 -6.48 -15.32 -0.18
N GLY A 178 -7.06 -15.70 -1.31
CA GLY A 178 -8.26 -15.08 -1.86
C GLY A 178 -8.05 -13.76 -2.61
N VAL A 179 -6.80 -13.30 -2.78
CA VAL A 179 -6.46 -12.05 -3.49
C VAL A 179 -5.70 -12.35 -4.77
N SER A 180 -6.18 -11.83 -5.90
CA SER A 180 -5.58 -12.02 -7.22
C SER A 180 -4.53 -10.95 -7.56
N LYS A 181 -4.82 -9.68 -7.26
CA LYS A 181 -3.86 -8.56 -7.44
C LYS A 181 -4.18 -7.39 -6.51
N LEU A 182 -3.21 -6.51 -6.35
CA LEU A 182 -3.35 -5.23 -5.64
C LEU A 182 -3.12 -4.08 -6.62
N GLU A 183 -3.85 -2.97 -6.47
CA GLU A 183 -3.62 -1.73 -7.22
C GLU A 183 -3.44 -0.57 -6.24
N TYR A 184 -2.32 0.14 -6.35
CA TYR A 184 -2.05 1.35 -5.61
C TYR A 184 -2.35 2.56 -6.49
N LEU A 185 -3.14 3.50 -5.99
CA LEU A 185 -3.40 4.80 -6.63
C LEU A 185 -2.55 5.85 -5.95
N LEU A 186 -1.61 6.43 -6.70
CA LEU A 186 -0.55 7.28 -6.18
C LEU A 186 -0.61 8.68 -6.80
N ASN A 187 -0.33 9.69 -6.00
CA ASN A 187 -0.23 11.09 -6.42
C ASN A 187 1.08 11.70 -5.87
N HIS A 188 1.67 12.65 -6.60
CA HIS A 188 2.95 13.26 -6.22
C HIS A 188 2.87 14.09 -4.93
N LYS A 189 1.69 14.61 -4.59
CA LYS A 189 1.46 15.54 -3.48
C LYS A 189 0.88 14.85 -2.24
N PHE A 190 0.07 13.83 -2.47
CA PHE A 190 -0.70 13.15 -1.41
C PHE A 190 -0.26 11.71 -1.16
N GLY A 191 0.67 11.19 -1.95
CA GLY A 191 1.23 9.86 -1.78
C GLY A 191 0.23 8.80 -2.22
N ILE A 192 -0.06 7.81 -1.39
CA ILE A 192 -1.14 6.87 -1.67
C ILE A 192 -2.46 7.56 -1.38
N VAL A 193 -3.30 7.66 -2.40
CA VAL A 193 -4.64 8.25 -2.32
C VAL A 193 -5.74 7.20 -2.41
N GLY A 194 -5.39 6.01 -2.91
CA GLY A 194 -6.29 4.89 -3.01
C GLY A 194 -5.55 3.57 -3.06
N PHE A 195 -6.25 2.52 -2.68
CA PHE A 195 -5.77 1.15 -2.72
C PHE A 195 -6.92 0.24 -3.12
N LYS A 196 -6.73 -0.59 -4.14
CA LYS A 196 -7.70 -1.61 -4.52
C LYS A 196 -7.16 -3.00 -4.31
N VAL A 197 -8.04 -3.85 -3.81
CA VAL A 197 -7.83 -5.28 -3.70
C VAL A 197 -8.76 -5.96 -4.69
N TYR A 198 -8.18 -6.81 -5.53
CA TYR A 198 -8.91 -7.67 -6.44
C TYR A 198 -8.90 -9.08 -5.86
N PHE A 199 -10.07 -9.68 -5.72
CA PHE A 199 -10.23 -11.01 -5.16
C PHE A 199 -10.22 -12.09 -6.25
N GLU A 200 -9.96 -13.33 -5.86
CA GLU A 200 -10.01 -14.49 -6.77
C GLU A 200 -11.43 -14.79 -7.26
N ASP A 201 -12.46 -14.33 -6.52
CA ASP A 201 -13.87 -14.45 -6.91
C ASP A 201 -14.32 -13.39 -7.94
N GLY A 202 -13.39 -12.51 -8.37
CA GLY A 202 -13.63 -11.43 -9.33
C GLY A 202 -14.22 -10.15 -8.74
N SER A 203 -14.51 -10.11 -7.43
CA SER A 203 -14.89 -8.86 -6.77
C SER A 203 -13.67 -7.96 -6.52
N GLU A 204 -13.93 -6.66 -6.34
CA GLU A 204 -12.90 -5.68 -5.98
C GLU A 204 -13.40 -4.76 -4.87
N LYS A 205 -12.48 -4.20 -4.08
CA LYS A 205 -12.75 -3.08 -3.18
C LYS A 205 -11.66 -2.03 -3.26
N GLU A 206 -12.08 -0.77 -3.34
CA GLU A 206 -11.23 0.39 -3.23
C GLU A 206 -11.33 0.97 -1.82
N VAL A 207 -10.20 1.45 -1.33
CA VAL A 207 -10.10 2.24 -0.12
C VAL A 207 -9.28 3.48 -0.35
N ARG A 208 -9.83 4.59 0.15
CA ARG A 208 -9.29 5.92 -0.05
C ARG A 208 -8.47 6.32 1.15
N PHE A 209 -7.30 6.86 0.87
CA PHE A 209 -6.35 7.35 1.84
C PHE A 209 -6.29 8.86 1.76
N PHE A 210 -6.21 9.52 2.91
CA PHE A 210 -6.01 10.96 2.99
C PHE A 210 -4.73 11.26 3.76
N SER A 211 -3.86 12.08 3.19
CA SER A 211 -2.68 12.58 3.88
C SER A 211 -2.96 13.99 4.37
N LYS A 212 -2.63 14.28 5.63
CA LYS A 212 -2.84 15.59 6.25
C LYS A 212 -1.68 16.55 5.95
N ASN A 213 -1.01 16.39 4.80
CA ASN A 213 0.11 17.26 4.43
C ASN A 213 -0.39 18.70 4.44
N ASP A 214 0.11 19.52 5.37
CA ASP A 214 -0.15 20.95 5.35
C ASP A 214 0.51 21.49 4.07
N VAL A 215 -0.30 21.99 3.14
CA VAL A 215 0.15 22.62 1.89
C VAL A 215 0.18 24.13 2.11
#